data_AF-A0A534YLH9-F1
#
_entry.id   AF-A0A534YLH9-F1
#
_cell.length_a   1.000
_cell.length_b   1.000
_cell.length_c   1.000
_cell.angle_alpha   90.00
_cell.angle_beta   90.00
_cell.angle_gamma   90.00
#
_symmetry.space_group_name_H-M   'P 1'
#
loop_
_entity.id
_entity.type
_entity.pdbx_description
1 polymer ?
#
loop_
_entity_poly.entity_id
_entity_poly.type
_entity_poly.pdbx_seq_one_letter_code
_entity_poly.pdbx_strand_id
1 'polypeptide(L)'
;PDLVDAAASELSGVEAVLQAAESLFGPYRWGRYDLLVLPPSFPYGGMENPRLSFLSPSLLSGDGAVVNVIAHEVAHAWTGNLVTNASANDFWLNEGFAVYAERRILESLQGRDLAGMHAAIGRHDLTQTLRRLESPATAGVLRWIDGPGIPAEVAEAPSQRLTELRILARRAAAGSLPPPAERERMGPAELVVFLQALPSPLPASVCAELDRAFQLRTTRNLEIRVNWILVQLRSGIPEGTAAAREVLLSTGRLRHIRAIYGALCAQPALRELALQIFAEARERYHPIARARIEDLLRPKGRS
;
A
#
# COMPACT_ATOMS: atom_id res chain seq x y z
N PRO A 1 -23.08 -14.18 -1.67
CA PRO A 1 -24.10 -13.49 -2.50
C PRO A 1 -23.96 -11.97 -2.42
N ASP A 2 -23.95 -11.41 -1.21
CA ASP A 2 -23.98 -9.95 -0.99
C ASP A 2 -22.73 -9.18 -1.44
N LEU A 3 -21.57 -9.85 -1.53
CA LEU A 3 -20.32 -9.27 -2.05
C LEU A 3 -20.23 -9.27 -3.58
N VAL A 4 -21.03 -10.09 -4.27
CA VAL A 4 -20.88 -10.31 -5.72
C VAL A 4 -21.24 -9.06 -6.50
N ASP A 5 -22.37 -8.44 -6.19
CA ASP A 5 -22.83 -7.24 -6.89
C ASP A 5 -21.94 -6.03 -6.59
N ALA A 6 -21.52 -5.88 -5.33
CA ALA A 6 -20.58 -4.83 -4.92
C ALA A 6 -19.23 -4.99 -5.62
N ALA A 7 -18.69 -6.21 -5.66
CA ALA A 7 -17.46 -6.51 -6.38
C ALA A 7 -17.61 -6.26 -7.87
N ALA A 8 -18.71 -6.71 -8.50
CA ALA A 8 -18.95 -6.50 -9.92
C ALA A 8 -19.01 -5.01 -10.28
N SER A 9 -19.65 -4.19 -9.44
CA SER A 9 -19.71 -2.74 -9.62
C SER A 9 -18.32 -2.09 -9.52
N GLU A 10 -17.49 -2.53 -8.58
CA GLU A 10 -16.17 -1.91 -8.35
C GLU A 10 -15.11 -2.41 -9.35
N LEU A 11 -15.29 -3.62 -9.87
CA LEU A 11 -14.41 -4.27 -10.83
C LEU A 11 -14.83 -4.03 -12.29
N SER A 12 -15.82 -3.16 -12.55
CA SER A 12 -16.31 -2.91 -13.91
C SER A 12 -15.26 -2.30 -14.85
N GLY A 13 -14.19 -1.70 -14.31
CA GLY A 13 -13.10 -1.10 -15.07
C GLY A 13 -12.01 -2.07 -15.56
N VAL A 14 -12.08 -3.36 -15.21
CA VAL A 14 -11.04 -4.36 -15.53
C VAL A 14 -10.78 -4.48 -17.04
N GLU A 15 -11.83 -4.44 -17.86
CA GLU A 15 -11.70 -4.56 -19.31
C GLU A 15 -10.85 -3.42 -19.90
N ALA A 16 -11.05 -2.18 -19.42
CA ALA A 16 -10.23 -1.04 -19.86
C ALA A 16 -8.76 -1.19 -19.45
N VAL A 17 -8.50 -1.77 -18.27
CA VAL A 17 -7.14 -2.11 -17.80
C VAL A 17 -6.49 -3.12 -18.73
N LEU A 18 -7.20 -4.18 -19.10
CA LEU A 18 -6.70 -5.22 -19.99
C LEU A 18 -6.40 -4.65 -21.39
N GLN A 19 -7.32 -3.88 -21.97
CA GLN A 19 -7.14 -3.25 -23.28
C GLN A 19 -5.95 -2.27 -23.30
N ALA A 20 -5.79 -1.48 -22.23
CA ALA A 20 -4.63 -0.61 -22.08
C ALA A 20 -3.33 -1.42 -22.01
N ALA A 21 -3.30 -2.51 -21.25
CA ALA A 21 -2.14 -3.40 -21.17
C ALA A 21 -1.81 -4.04 -22.53
N GLU A 22 -2.80 -4.53 -23.27
CA GLU A 22 -2.61 -5.11 -24.60
C GLU A 22 -2.04 -4.11 -25.61
N SER A 23 -2.53 -2.86 -25.56
CA SER A 23 -2.01 -1.79 -26.42
C SER A 23 -0.53 -1.47 -26.18
N LEU A 24 -0.06 -1.66 -24.94
CA LEU A 24 1.29 -1.33 -24.52
C LEU A 24 2.27 -2.51 -24.70
N PHE A 25 1.80 -3.73 -24.45
CA PHE A 25 2.67 -4.91 -24.28
C PHE A 25 2.38 -6.06 -25.27
N GLY A 26 1.43 -5.86 -26.19
CA GLY A 26 1.01 -6.87 -27.17
C GLY A 26 -0.12 -7.75 -26.66
N PRO A 27 -0.57 -8.76 -27.43
CA PRO A 27 -1.82 -9.48 -27.17
C PRO A 27 -1.80 -10.28 -25.86
N TYR A 28 -2.94 -10.30 -25.16
CA TYR A 28 -3.15 -11.13 -23.99
C TYR A 28 -3.30 -12.61 -24.38
N ARG A 29 -2.37 -13.46 -23.93
CA ARG A 29 -2.24 -14.86 -24.43
C ARG A 29 -3.07 -15.91 -23.68
N TRP A 30 -3.82 -15.52 -22.66
CA TRP A 30 -4.46 -16.47 -21.73
C TRP A 30 -5.97 -16.65 -21.97
N GLY A 31 -6.52 -15.93 -22.96
CA GLY A 31 -7.92 -15.99 -23.36
C GLY A 31 -8.82 -15.18 -22.42
N ARG A 32 -9.12 -15.72 -21.23
CA ARG A 32 -10.04 -15.11 -20.27
C ARG A 32 -9.31 -14.60 -19.04
N TYR A 33 -9.74 -13.47 -18.51
CA TYR A 33 -9.26 -12.89 -17.26
C TYR A 33 -10.42 -12.77 -16.26
N ASP A 34 -10.51 -13.72 -15.33
CA ASP A 34 -11.50 -13.72 -14.25
C ASP A 34 -10.84 -13.23 -12.93
N LEU A 35 -11.67 -12.81 -11.98
CA LEU A 35 -11.24 -12.35 -10.66
C LEU A 35 -11.92 -13.17 -9.55
N LEU A 36 -11.15 -13.61 -8.56
CA LEU A 36 -11.66 -14.29 -7.36
C LEU A 36 -11.42 -13.42 -6.12
N VAL A 37 -12.49 -12.86 -5.56
CA VAL A 37 -12.42 -12.16 -4.27
C VAL A 37 -12.37 -13.18 -3.14
N LEU A 38 -11.26 -13.21 -2.42
CA LEU A 38 -11.02 -14.16 -1.33
C LEU A 38 -11.56 -13.67 0.02
N PRO A 39 -11.57 -14.53 1.06
CA PRO A 39 -11.85 -14.10 2.43
C PRO A 39 -10.81 -13.09 2.96
N PRO A 40 -11.15 -12.30 4.00
CA PRO A 40 -10.25 -11.30 4.58
C PRO A 40 -8.91 -11.82 5.13
N SER A 41 -8.76 -13.14 5.30
CA SER A 41 -7.51 -13.78 5.74
C SER A 41 -6.45 -13.86 4.65
N PHE A 42 -6.79 -13.60 3.38
CA PHE A 42 -5.83 -13.61 2.28
C PHE A 42 -4.69 -12.60 2.53
N PRO A 43 -3.42 -13.03 2.50
CA PRO A 43 -2.32 -12.22 3.01
C PRO A 43 -1.80 -11.16 2.04
N TYR A 44 -2.20 -11.18 0.77
CA TYR A 44 -1.70 -10.30 -0.28
C TYR A 44 -2.76 -9.29 -0.74
N GLY A 45 -2.36 -8.36 -1.62
CA GLY A 45 -3.29 -7.48 -2.33
C GLY A 45 -4.02 -8.26 -3.41
N GLY A 46 -3.26 -8.89 -4.31
CA GLY A 46 -3.72 -9.90 -5.24
C GLY A 46 -2.71 -11.03 -5.42
N MET A 47 -3.02 -11.93 -6.34
CA MET A 47 -2.11 -12.96 -6.86
C MET A 47 -2.46 -13.22 -8.33
N GLU A 48 -1.43 -13.25 -9.16
CA GLU A 48 -1.47 -13.24 -10.62
C GLU A 48 -1.80 -14.59 -11.27
N ASN A 49 -2.55 -15.45 -10.57
CA ASN A 49 -2.89 -16.79 -11.06
C ASN A 49 -3.48 -16.69 -12.49
N PRO A 50 -2.85 -17.35 -13.50
CA PRO A 50 -3.26 -17.16 -14.89
C PRO A 50 -4.74 -17.46 -15.08
N ARG A 51 -5.45 -16.52 -15.74
CA ARG A 51 -6.89 -16.54 -16.02
C ARG A 51 -7.82 -16.31 -14.84
N LEU A 52 -7.34 -16.34 -13.60
CA LEU A 52 -8.16 -16.18 -12.40
C LEU A 52 -7.36 -15.49 -11.29
N SER A 53 -7.13 -14.19 -11.39
CA SER A 53 -6.37 -13.46 -10.37
C SER A 53 -7.13 -13.41 -9.06
N PHE A 54 -6.45 -13.69 -7.96
CA PHE A 54 -7.04 -13.62 -6.62
C PHE A 54 -6.94 -12.20 -6.11
N LEU A 55 -7.97 -11.72 -5.41
CA LEU A 55 -8.01 -10.36 -4.85
C LEU A 55 -8.40 -10.38 -3.37
N SER A 56 -7.78 -9.50 -2.60
CA SER A 56 -8.19 -9.20 -1.23
C SER A 56 -9.52 -8.43 -1.23
N PRO A 57 -10.47 -8.76 -0.35
CA PRO A 57 -11.71 -8.00 -0.22
C PRO A 57 -11.47 -6.59 0.36
N SER A 58 -10.30 -6.34 0.95
CA SER A 58 -9.91 -5.01 1.45
C SER A 58 -9.75 -3.96 0.35
N LEU A 59 -9.72 -4.39 -0.92
CA LEU A 59 -9.66 -3.51 -2.07
C LEU A 59 -11.04 -3.00 -2.50
N LEU A 60 -12.12 -3.62 -2.00
CA LEU A 60 -13.49 -3.26 -2.35
C LEU A 60 -14.01 -2.12 -1.46
N SER A 61 -13.45 -0.92 -1.64
CA SER A 61 -13.73 0.28 -0.84
C SER A 61 -14.78 1.22 -1.44
N GLY A 62 -15.19 1.00 -2.68
CA GLY A 62 -16.19 1.77 -3.41
C GLY A 62 -15.68 3.08 -4.00
N ASP A 63 -14.38 3.34 -3.97
CA ASP A 63 -13.74 4.59 -4.40
C ASP A 63 -12.77 4.40 -5.58
N GLY A 64 -12.76 3.22 -6.19
CA GLY A 64 -11.92 2.90 -7.35
C GLY A 64 -10.44 2.65 -7.02
N ALA A 65 -10.06 2.60 -5.73
CA ALA A 65 -8.67 2.32 -5.34
C ALA A 65 -8.17 0.92 -5.77
N VAL A 66 -9.08 -0.01 -6.07
CA VAL A 66 -8.76 -1.37 -6.56
C VAL A 66 -8.04 -1.36 -7.91
N VAL A 67 -8.23 -0.33 -8.75
CA VAL A 67 -7.72 -0.28 -10.13
C VAL A 67 -6.20 -0.44 -10.20
N ASN A 68 -5.48 0.11 -9.24
CA ASN A 68 -4.03 -0.04 -9.12
C ASN A 68 -3.60 -1.51 -9.02
N VAL A 69 -4.24 -2.27 -8.12
CA VAL A 69 -3.90 -3.67 -7.90
C VAL A 69 -4.31 -4.50 -9.11
N ILE A 70 -5.47 -4.23 -9.72
CA ILE A 70 -5.86 -4.91 -10.96
C ILE A 70 -4.85 -4.66 -12.06
N ALA A 71 -4.39 -3.43 -12.25
CA ALA A 71 -3.36 -3.12 -13.24
C ALA A 71 -2.05 -3.89 -12.99
N HIS A 72 -1.69 -4.09 -11.72
CA HIS A 72 -0.55 -4.91 -11.31
C HIS A 72 -0.76 -6.40 -11.65
N GLU A 73 -1.88 -6.98 -11.26
CA GLU A 73 -2.19 -8.39 -11.53
C GLU A 73 -2.33 -8.67 -13.05
N VAL A 74 -2.87 -7.71 -13.81
CA VAL A 74 -2.93 -7.78 -15.28
C VAL A 74 -1.53 -7.70 -15.89
N ALA A 75 -0.66 -6.82 -15.39
CA ALA A 75 0.71 -6.69 -15.89
C ALA A 75 1.49 -8.01 -15.81
N HIS A 76 1.26 -8.79 -14.76
CA HIS A 76 1.87 -10.10 -14.61
C HIS A 76 1.55 -11.10 -15.73
N ALA A 77 0.47 -10.88 -16.50
CA ALA A 77 0.19 -11.69 -17.69
C ALA A 77 1.32 -11.66 -18.73
N TRP A 78 2.15 -10.61 -18.74
CA TRP A 78 3.38 -10.51 -19.53
C TRP A 78 4.64 -10.75 -18.68
N THR A 79 4.72 -10.12 -17.51
CA THR A 79 5.94 -10.09 -16.68
C THR A 79 5.74 -10.91 -15.41
N GLY A 80 6.15 -12.18 -15.44
CA GLY A 80 5.90 -13.17 -14.40
C GLY A 80 5.25 -14.42 -14.98
N ASN A 81 4.11 -14.29 -15.66
CA ASN A 81 3.39 -15.44 -16.22
C ASN A 81 3.91 -15.86 -17.60
N LEU A 82 4.19 -14.90 -18.50
CA LEU A 82 4.69 -15.21 -19.85
C LEU A 82 6.22 -15.31 -19.86
N VAL A 83 6.89 -14.34 -19.25
CA VAL A 83 8.33 -14.38 -18.98
C VAL A 83 8.51 -14.50 -17.47
N THR A 84 8.99 -15.66 -17.02
CA THR A 84 9.12 -16.00 -15.60
C THR A 84 10.57 -16.01 -15.18
N ASN A 85 10.86 -15.48 -13.99
CA ASN A 85 12.14 -15.62 -13.33
C ASN A 85 12.59 -17.10 -13.21
N ALA A 86 13.87 -17.37 -13.47
CA ALA A 86 14.42 -18.72 -13.37
C ALA A 86 14.60 -19.18 -11.92
N SER A 87 14.82 -18.24 -10.99
CA SER A 87 14.97 -18.51 -9.56
C SER A 87 14.36 -17.41 -8.70
N ALA A 88 14.18 -17.69 -7.40
CA ALA A 88 13.71 -16.69 -6.44
C ALA A 88 14.68 -15.50 -6.28
N ASN A 89 15.97 -15.66 -6.60
CA ASN A 89 16.93 -14.54 -6.60
C ASN A 89 16.64 -13.54 -7.72
N ASP A 90 15.99 -14.00 -8.79
CA ASP A 90 15.62 -13.19 -9.95
C ASP A 90 14.17 -12.66 -9.84
N PHE A 91 13.53 -12.75 -8.66
CA PHE A 91 12.14 -12.34 -8.46
C PHE A 91 11.89 -10.86 -8.79
N TRP A 92 12.93 -10.02 -8.71
CA TRP A 92 12.88 -8.63 -9.14
C TRP A 92 12.53 -8.47 -10.64
N LEU A 93 12.81 -9.47 -11.49
CA LEU A 93 12.41 -9.45 -12.89
C LEU A 93 10.88 -9.53 -13.05
N ASN A 94 10.20 -10.30 -12.19
CA ASN A 94 8.75 -10.36 -12.21
C ASN A 94 8.17 -9.05 -11.66
N GLU A 95 8.45 -8.74 -10.39
CA GLU A 95 7.84 -7.63 -9.66
C GLU A 95 8.26 -6.25 -10.21
N GLY A 96 9.53 -6.08 -10.54
CA GLY A 96 10.06 -4.81 -11.03
C GLY A 96 9.44 -4.41 -12.35
N PHE A 97 9.31 -5.37 -13.29
CA PHE A 97 8.65 -5.13 -14.56
C PHE A 97 7.12 -5.05 -14.43
N ALA A 98 6.51 -5.82 -13.52
CA ALA A 98 5.08 -5.72 -13.23
C ALA A 98 4.71 -4.33 -12.69
N VAL A 99 5.45 -3.80 -11.71
CA VAL A 99 5.26 -2.42 -11.20
C VAL A 99 5.53 -1.37 -12.27
N TYR A 100 6.51 -1.58 -13.14
CA TYR A 100 6.72 -0.68 -14.29
C TYR A 100 5.50 -0.68 -15.22
N ALA A 101 5.04 -1.86 -15.63
CA ALA A 101 3.91 -2.01 -16.53
C ALA A 101 2.59 -1.50 -15.92
N GLU A 102 2.32 -1.80 -14.65
CA GLU A 102 1.23 -1.24 -13.84
C GLU A 102 1.19 0.28 -13.97
N ARG A 103 2.32 0.97 -13.73
CA ARG A 103 2.39 2.43 -13.80
C ARG A 103 2.15 2.97 -15.20
N ARG A 104 2.58 2.26 -16.25
CA ARG A 104 2.31 2.64 -17.65
C ARG A 104 0.84 2.46 -18.01
N ILE A 105 0.19 1.41 -17.51
CA ILE A 105 -1.26 1.18 -17.69
C ILE A 105 -2.05 2.28 -16.98
N LEU A 106 -1.71 2.58 -15.73
CA LEU A 106 -2.34 3.68 -14.98
C LEU A 106 -2.13 5.04 -15.64
N GLU A 107 -0.93 5.31 -16.18
CA GLU A 107 -0.65 6.53 -16.94
C GLU A 107 -1.56 6.65 -18.18
N SER A 108 -1.77 5.54 -18.91
CA SER A 108 -2.64 5.51 -20.09
C SER A 108 -4.11 5.79 -19.73
N LEU A 109 -4.58 5.26 -18.60
CA LEU A 109 -5.98 5.36 -18.20
C LEU A 109 -6.32 6.65 -17.44
N GLN A 110 -5.39 7.13 -16.61
CA GLN A 110 -5.67 8.17 -15.61
C GLN A 110 -4.70 9.35 -15.69
N GLY A 111 -3.76 9.33 -16.63
CA GLY A 111 -2.79 10.39 -16.83
C GLY A 111 -1.56 10.31 -15.91
N ARG A 112 -0.57 11.14 -16.25
CA ARG A 112 0.75 11.15 -15.59
C ARG A 112 0.72 11.54 -14.12
N ASP A 113 -0.15 12.46 -13.73
CA ASP A 113 -0.18 12.95 -12.35
C ASP A 113 -0.61 11.86 -11.38
N LEU A 114 -1.68 11.10 -11.70
CA LEU A 114 -2.14 10.03 -10.83
C LEU A 114 -1.17 8.85 -10.81
N ALA A 115 -0.63 8.46 -11.98
CA ALA A 115 0.45 7.47 -12.04
C ALA A 115 1.68 7.91 -11.21
N GLY A 116 1.99 9.21 -11.21
CA GLY A 116 3.00 9.83 -10.35
C GLY A 116 2.70 9.70 -8.86
N MET A 117 1.43 9.80 -8.43
CA MET A 117 1.05 9.56 -7.03
C MET A 117 1.32 8.11 -6.62
N HIS A 118 0.96 7.14 -7.46
CA HIS A 118 1.26 5.72 -7.19
C HIS A 118 2.77 5.44 -7.13
N ALA A 119 3.56 6.08 -8.00
CA ALA A 119 5.01 6.01 -7.93
C ALA A 119 5.57 6.61 -6.63
N ALA A 120 5.03 7.74 -6.17
CA ALA A 120 5.42 8.37 -4.92
C ALA A 120 5.08 7.50 -3.68
N ILE A 121 3.91 6.85 -3.67
CA ILE A 121 3.50 5.89 -2.64
C ILE A 121 4.46 4.69 -2.62
N GLY A 122 4.75 4.09 -3.78
CA GLY A 122 5.69 2.97 -3.87
C GLY A 122 7.11 3.33 -3.41
N ARG A 123 7.58 4.55 -3.72
CA ARG A 123 8.88 5.06 -3.25
C ARG A 123 8.89 5.30 -1.73
N HIS A 124 7.78 5.74 -1.15
CA HIS A 124 7.63 5.81 0.31
C HIS A 124 7.79 4.43 0.94
N ASP A 125 7.09 3.42 0.44
CA ASP A 125 7.12 2.05 0.95
C ASP A 125 8.53 1.41 0.84
N LEU A 126 9.22 1.65 -0.28
CA LEU A 126 10.61 1.24 -0.47
C LEU A 126 11.52 1.89 0.59
N THR A 127 11.38 3.21 0.80
CA THR A 127 12.17 3.96 1.78
C THR A 127 11.95 3.41 3.21
N GLN A 128 10.70 3.12 3.59
CA GLN A 128 10.40 2.51 4.89
C GLN A 128 10.99 1.11 5.02
N THR A 129 11.01 0.34 3.94
CA THR A 129 11.58 -1.00 3.94
C THR A 129 13.09 -0.97 4.13
N LEU A 130 13.81 -0.10 3.40
CA LEU A 130 15.25 0.05 3.53
C LEU A 130 15.67 0.49 4.94
N ARG A 131 14.93 1.42 5.56
CA ARG A 131 15.18 1.83 6.95
C ARG A 131 15.10 0.66 7.93
N ARG A 132 14.18 -0.29 7.71
CA ARG A 132 14.02 -1.48 8.57
C ARG A 132 15.10 -2.53 8.37
N LEU A 133 15.64 -2.62 7.15
CA LEU A 133 16.71 -3.56 6.83
C LEU A 133 18.09 -3.08 7.33
N GLU A 134 18.16 -1.87 7.93
CA GLU A 134 19.41 -1.25 8.41
C GLU A 134 20.51 -1.25 7.32
N SER A 135 20.10 -1.27 6.05
CA SER A 135 21.00 -1.43 4.91
C SER A 135 21.61 -0.08 4.55
N PRO A 136 22.94 0.11 4.70
CA PRO A 136 23.57 1.38 4.37
C PRO A 136 23.48 1.62 2.86
N ALA A 137 23.11 2.85 2.50
CA ALA A 137 23.06 3.29 1.13
C ALA A 137 24.47 3.38 0.57
N THR A 138 24.80 2.52 -0.40
CA THR A 138 25.43 2.86 -1.69
C THR A 138 25.84 1.59 -2.42
N ALA A 139 25.56 1.57 -3.72
CA ALA A 139 25.90 0.48 -4.62
C ALA A 139 27.09 0.85 -5.52
N GLY A 140 27.91 -0.15 -5.90
CA GLY A 140 28.99 -0.09 -6.90
C GLY A 140 28.55 -0.56 -8.30
N VAL A 141 29.41 -0.41 -9.33
CA VAL A 141 29.14 -0.26 -10.78
C VAL A 141 28.05 -1.14 -11.48
N LEU A 142 27.58 -2.28 -10.95
CA LEU A 142 26.26 -2.92 -11.26
C LEU A 142 25.15 -2.46 -10.28
N ARG A 143 25.08 -1.13 -10.07
CA ARG A 143 24.49 -0.51 -8.87
C ARG A 143 23.04 -0.83 -8.59
N TRP A 144 22.27 -1.05 -9.64
CA TRP A 144 20.82 -1.20 -9.55
C TRP A 144 20.38 -2.59 -9.12
N ILE A 145 21.23 -3.60 -9.32
CA ILE A 145 20.88 -5.00 -9.10
C ILE A 145 21.59 -5.52 -7.85
N ASP A 146 22.90 -5.32 -7.74
CA ASP A 146 23.71 -6.03 -6.75
C ASP A 146 24.03 -5.23 -5.48
N GLY A 147 23.84 -3.91 -5.51
CA GLY A 147 24.22 -3.06 -4.38
C GLY A 147 23.06 -2.65 -3.48
N PRO A 148 23.34 -2.37 -2.19
CA PRO A 148 22.30 -2.01 -1.23
C PRO A 148 21.79 -0.57 -1.40
N GLY A 149 20.52 -0.38 -1.06
CA GLY A 149 19.87 0.93 -1.04
C GLY A 149 19.37 1.40 -2.41
N ILE A 150 19.03 2.69 -2.50
CA ILE A 150 18.67 3.36 -3.75
C ILE A 150 19.90 4.16 -4.22
N PRO A 151 20.33 4.08 -5.49
CA PRO A 151 21.40 4.93 -5.99
C PRO A 151 21.08 6.42 -5.79
N ALA A 152 22.06 7.22 -5.40
CA ALA A 152 21.84 8.62 -5.01
C ALA A 152 21.37 9.50 -6.19
N GLU A 153 21.62 9.07 -7.42
CA GLU A 153 21.26 9.75 -8.66
C GLU A 153 19.78 9.56 -9.03
N VAL A 154 19.06 8.67 -8.34
CA VAL A 154 17.63 8.41 -8.61
C VAL A 154 16.78 9.54 -8.02
N ALA A 155 16.55 10.55 -8.84
CA ALA A 155 15.59 11.60 -8.52
C ALA A 155 14.16 11.07 -8.62
N GLU A 156 13.30 11.53 -7.72
CA GLU A 156 11.85 11.39 -7.90
C GLU A 156 11.43 12.19 -9.14
N ALA A 157 10.59 11.58 -9.98
CA ALA A 157 10.05 12.27 -11.15
C ALA A 157 9.37 13.59 -10.70
N PRO A 158 9.69 14.72 -11.34
CA PRO A 158 9.15 16.01 -10.93
C PRO A 158 7.63 15.99 -11.07
N SER A 159 6.93 16.34 -9.99
CA SER A 159 5.47 16.49 -9.96
C SER A 159 5.10 17.71 -9.14
N GLN A 160 4.44 18.67 -9.80
CA GLN A 160 3.92 19.87 -9.14
C GLN A 160 2.90 19.47 -8.08
N ARG A 161 1.97 18.58 -8.44
CA ARG A 161 0.91 18.12 -7.54
C ARG A 161 1.46 17.45 -6.29
N LEU A 162 2.48 16.62 -6.43
CA LEU A 162 3.15 15.99 -5.29
C LEU A 162 3.78 17.03 -4.34
N THR A 163 4.38 18.08 -4.91
CA THR A 163 4.97 19.17 -4.14
C THR A 163 3.89 19.94 -3.37
N GLU A 164 2.77 20.23 -4.02
CA GLU A 164 1.60 20.87 -3.40
C GLU A 164 1.06 20.06 -2.22
N LEU A 165 0.84 18.74 -2.40
CA LEU A 165 0.32 17.87 -1.33
C LEU A 165 1.26 17.83 -0.12
N ARG A 166 2.58 17.80 -0.33
CA ARG A 166 3.57 17.86 0.76
C ARG A 166 3.55 19.20 1.49
N ILE A 167 3.36 20.31 0.77
CA ILE A 167 3.21 21.64 1.37
C ILE A 167 1.92 21.71 2.20
N LEU A 168 0.81 21.19 1.65
CA LEU A 168 -0.47 21.10 2.35
C LEU A 168 -0.35 20.28 3.64
N ALA A 169 0.33 19.13 3.60
CA ALA A 169 0.55 18.31 4.79
C ALA A 169 1.33 19.05 5.89
N ARG A 170 2.39 19.78 5.52
CA ARG A 170 3.16 20.60 6.48
C ARG A 170 2.33 21.75 7.07
N ARG A 171 1.52 22.41 6.25
CA ARG A 171 0.60 23.48 6.72
C ARG A 171 -0.47 22.92 7.64
N ALA A 172 -1.05 21.78 7.31
CA ALA A 172 -2.04 21.10 8.13
C ALA A 172 -1.48 20.70 9.48
N ALA A 173 -0.24 20.19 9.53
CA ALA A 173 0.46 19.90 10.77
C ALA A 173 0.70 21.14 11.66
N ALA A 174 0.77 22.33 11.06
CA ALA A 174 0.86 23.62 11.75
C ALA A 174 -0.52 24.22 12.09
N GLY A 175 -1.61 23.48 11.93
CA GLY A 175 -2.98 23.91 12.24
C GLY A 175 -3.72 24.62 11.10
N SER A 176 -3.17 24.63 9.88
CA SER A 176 -3.82 25.22 8.71
C SER A 176 -4.28 24.13 7.74
N LEU A 177 -5.54 23.69 7.90
CA LEU A 177 -6.14 22.64 7.07
C LEU A 177 -6.23 23.06 5.58
N PRO A 178 -6.19 22.08 4.65
CA PRO A 178 -6.50 22.35 3.26
C PRO A 178 -7.92 22.95 3.11
N PRO A 179 -8.11 23.95 2.22
CA PRO A 179 -9.43 24.52 1.96
C PRO A 179 -10.47 23.46 1.56
N PRO A 180 -11.78 23.69 1.79
CA PRO A 180 -12.83 22.73 1.43
C PRO A 180 -12.73 22.18 0.00
N ALA A 181 -12.59 23.05 -1.00
CA ALA A 181 -12.45 22.63 -2.41
C ALA A 181 -11.25 21.73 -2.66
N GLU A 182 -10.14 21.95 -1.94
CA GLU A 182 -8.94 21.11 -2.06
C GLU A 182 -9.14 19.74 -1.41
N ARG A 183 -9.91 19.68 -0.32
CA ARG A 183 -10.27 18.42 0.34
C ARG A 183 -11.22 17.57 -0.51
N GLU A 184 -12.19 18.21 -1.15
CA GLU A 184 -13.17 17.54 -2.02
C GLU A 184 -12.53 17.00 -3.30
N ARG A 185 -11.52 17.69 -3.83
CA ARG A 185 -10.78 17.27 -5.03
C ARG A 185 -9.79 16.13 -4.76
N MET A 186 -9.30 15.99 -3.54
CA MET A 186 -8.22 15.06 -3.21
C MET A 186 -8.69 13.60 -3.31
N GLY A 187 -8.28 12.92 -4.38
CA GLY A 187 -8.58 11.51 -4.57
C GLY A 187 -7.82 10.59 -3.60
N PRO A 188 -8.15 9.28 -3.55
CA PRO A 188 -7.57 8.36 -2.57
C PRO A 188 -6.03 8.29 -2.58
N ALA A 189 -5.41 8.23 -3.76
CA ALA A 189 -3.95 8.19 -3.88
C ALA A 189 -3.29 9.49 -3.38
N GLU A 190 -3.88 10.65 -3.70
CA GLU A 190 -3.39 11.95 -3.22
C GLU A 190 -3.54 12.07 -1.70
N LEU A 191 -4.63 11.57 -1.13
CA LEU A 191 -4.85 11.57 0.31
C LEU A 191 -3.84 10.68 1.03
N VAL A 192 -3.52 9.50 0.48
CA VAL A 192 -2.43 8.65 1.01
C VAL A 192 -1.09 9.41 0.99
N VAL A 193 -0.75 10.06 -0.13
CA VAL A 193 0.47 10.88 -0.23
C VAL A 193 0.48 12.01 0.80
N PHE A 194 -0.64 12.71 0.99
CA PHE A 194 -0.81 13.75 2.00
C PHE A 194 -0.57 13.19 3.41
N LEU A 195 -1.20 12.07 3.77
CA LEU A 195 -1.04 11.43 5.08
C LEU A 195 0.39 10.93 5.33
N GLN A 196 1.04 10.37 4.31
CA GLN A 196 2.44 9.94 4.37
C GLN A 196 3.42 11.10 4.52
N ALA A 197 3.04 12.30 4.08
CA ALA A 197 3.83 13.53 4.19
C ALA A 197 3.62 14.29 5.50
N LEU A 198 2.63 13.91 6.32
CA LEU A 198 2.43 14.51 7.64
C LEU A 198 3.65 14.24 8.54
N PRO A 199 4.22 15.26 9.18
CA PRO A 199 5.24 15.05 10.21
C PRO A 199 4.65 14.32 11.41
N SER A 200 5.50 13.77 12.27
CA SER A 200 5.10 13.17 13.54
C SER A 200 6.12 13.55 14.62
N PRO A 201 5.70 13.78 15.88
CA PRO A 201 4.32 13.70 16.36
C PRO A 201 3.46 14.91 15.94
N LEU A 202 2.14 14.70 15.84
CA LEU A 202 1.13 15.76 15.65
C LEU A 202 0.40 16.09 16.96
N PRO A 203 0.00 17.35 17.20
CA PRO A 203 -0.89 17.70 18.31
C PRO A 203 -2.24 16.98 18.22
N ALA A 204 -2.80 16.60 19.38
CA ALA A 204 -4.10 15.93 19.44
C ALA A 204 -5.24 16.75 18.80
N SER A 205 -5.21 18.08 18.95
CA SER A 205 -6.18 18.99 18.31
C SER A 205 -6.11 18.91 16.79
N VAL A 206 -4.91 18.96 16.21
CA VAL A 206 -4.68 18.83 14.76
C VAL A 206 -5.13 17.46 14.27
N CYS A 207 -4.85 16.39 15.03
CA CYS A 207 -5.34 15.06 14.70
C CYS A 207 -6.87 14.99 14.65
N ALA A 208 -7.55 15.55 15.66
CA ALA A 208 -9.02 15.57 15.71
C ALA A 208 -9.63 16.40 14.56
N GLU A 209 -8.99 17.51 14.20
CA GLU A 209 -9.40 18.35 13.07
C GLU A 209 -9.24 17.63 11.72
N LEU A 210 -8.12 16.95 11.49
CA LEU A 210 -7.89 16.15 10.28
C LEU A 210 -8.87 14.97 10.17
N ASP A 211 -9.09 14.25 11.26
CA ASP A 211 -10.04 13.13 11.31
C ASP A 211 -11.45 13.59 10.92
N ARG A 212 -11.90 14.73 11.48
CA ARG A 212 -13.20 15.32 11.14
C ARG A 212 -13.25 15.82 9.70
N ALA A 213 -12.18 16.46 9.23
CA ALA A 213 -12.13 17.10 7.92
C ALA A 213 -12.16 16.10 6.75
N PHE A 214 -11.57 14.92 6.93
CA PHE A 214 -11.42 13.90 5.89
C PHE A 214 -12.14 12.58 6.21
N GLN A 215 -12.80 12.48 7.36
CA GLN A 215 -13.50 11.27 7.83
C GLN A 215 -12.60 10.02 7.89
N LEU A 216 -11.35 10.22 8.33
CA LEU A 216 -10.27 9.22 8.21
C LEU A 216 -10.51 7.97 9.04
N ARG A 217 -11.16 8.09 10.20
CA ARG A 217 -11.51 6.95 11.05
C ARG A 217 -12.57 6.05 10.44
N THR A 218 -13.54 6.63 9.73
CA THR A 218 -14.75 5.95 9.24
C THR A 218 -14.65 5.50 7.80
N THR A 219 -13.58 5.85 7.09
CA THR A 219 -13.37 5.41 5.70
C THR A 219 -13.29 3.89 5.60
N ARG A 220 -13.89 3.34 4.54
CA ARG A 220 -13.79 1.93 4.18
C ARG A 220 -12.48 1.61 3.47
N ASN A 221 -11.80 2.62 2.91
CA ASN A 221 -10.53 2.45 2.24
C ASN A 221 -9.43 2.15 3.27
N LEU A 222 -8.98 0.89 3.28
CA LEU A 222 -8.05 0.42 4.28
C LEU A 222 -6.65 1.02 4.11
N GLU A 223 -6.25 1.42 2.90
CA GLU A 223 -4.98 2.14 2.69
C GLU A 223 -5.00 3.50 3.41
N ILE A 224 -6.07 4.28 3.25
CA ILE A 224 -6.22 5.57 3.95
C ILE A 224 -6.28 5.34 5.46
N ARG A 225 -7.14 4.41 5.90
CA ARG A 225 -7.36 4.13 7.32
C ARG A 225 -6.07 3.69 8.02
N VAL A 226 -5.29 2.79 7.41
CA VAL A 226 -4.00 2.33 7.94
C VAL A 226 -2.99 3.48 7.99
N ASN A 227 -2.84 4.27 6.92
CA ASN A 227 -1.93 5.42 6.95
C ASN A 227 -2.28 6.41 8.06
N TRP A 228 -3.58 6.63 8.32
CA TRP A 228 -4.04 7.47 9.42
C TRP A 228 -3.72 6.88 10.79
N ILE A 229 -3.99 5.58 11.00
CA ILE A 229 -3.62 4.86 12.22
C ILE A 229 -2.12 5.01 12.50
N LEU A 230 -1.27 4.88 11.47
CA LEU A 230 0.18 5.02 11.63
C LEU A 230 0.58 6.45 12.07
N VAL A 231 -0.09 7.49 11.57
CA VAL A 231 0.12 8.88 12.02
C VAL A 231 -0.27 9.04 13.48
N GLN A 232 -1.45 8.53 13.88
CA GLN A 232 -1.95 8.59 15.25
C GLN A 232 -1.04 7.84 16.22
N LEU A 233 -0.61 6.62 15.88
CA LEU A 233 0.33 5.84 16.68
C LEU A 233 1.64 6.59 16.88
N ARG A 234 2.27 7.10 15.81
CA ARG A 234 3.52 7.87 15.92
C ARG A 234 3.37 9.17 16.71
N SER A 235 2.14 9.66 16.86
CA SER A 235 1.81 10.88 17.61
C SER A 235 1.31 10.59 19.03
N GLY A 236 1.27 9.33 19.47
CA GLY A 236 0.81 8.94 20.80
C GLY A 236 -0.69 9.17 21.04
N ILE A 237 -1.50 9.15 19.97
CA ILE A 237 -2.95 9.39 20.04
C ILE A 237 -3.68 8.07 20.39
N PRO A 238 -4.38 7.98 21.54
CA PRO A 238 -5.02 6.73 22.00
C PRO A 238 -6.00 6.11 21.01
N GLU A 239 -6.71 6.95 20.26
CA GLU A 239 -7.66 6.51 19.24
C GLU A 239 -7.00 5.69 18.13
N GLY A 240 -5.73 5.98 17.80
CA GLY A 240 -4.96 5.20 16.85
C GLY A 240 -4.70 3.78 17.34
N THR A 241 -4.49 3.59 18.64
CA THR A 241 -4.32 2.28 19.26
C THR A 241 -5.60 1.45 19.22
N ALA A 242 -6.75 2.07 19.49
CA ALA A 242 -8.04 1.40 19.38
C ALA A 242 -8.35 0.99 17.92
N ALA A 243 -8.12 1.89 16.96
CA ALA A 243 -8.32 1.61 15.54
C ALA A 243 -7.33 0.56 15.00
N ALA A 244 -6.08 0.56 15.49
CA ALA A 244 -5.09 -0.47 15.17
C ALA A 244 -5.59 -1.88 15.54
N ARG A 245 -6.14 -2.04 16.75
CA ARG A 245 -6.72 -3.32 17.20
C ARG A 245 -7.86 -3.78 16.30
N GLU A 246 -8.77 -2.89 15.94
CA GLU A 246 -9.89 -3.22 15.05
C GLU A 246 -9.40 -3.76 13.71
N VAL A 247 -8.46 -3.07 13.05
CA VAL A 247 -7.93 -3.48 11.75
C VAL A 247 -7.16 -4.80 11.85
N LEU A 248 -6.34 -4.99 12.90
CA LEU A 248 -5.57 -6.22 13.10
C LEU A 248 -6.48 -7.45 13.33
N LEU A 249 -7.69 -7.26 13.84
CA LEU A 249 -8.64 -8.36 14.03
C LEU A 249 -9.53 -8.61 12.79
N SER A 250 -9.57 -7.68 11.83
CA SER A 250 -10.49 -7.73 10.68
C SER A 250 -9.85 -8.18 9.36
N THR A 251 -8.52 -8.11 9.21
CA THR A 251 -7.83 -8.49 7.97
C THR A 251 -6.54 -9.27 8.22
N GLY A 252 -6.18 -10.15 7.28
CA GLY A 252 -4.89 -10.83 7.22
C GLY A 252 -3.90 -10.20 6.23
N ARG A 253 -4.25 -9.08 5.57
CA ARG A 253 -3.41 -8.46 4.52
C ARG A 253 -2.08 -7.99 5.09
N LEU A 254 -1.00 -8.68 4.72
CA LEU A 254 0.31 -8.59 5.35
C LEU A 254 0.88 -7.17 5.31
N ARG A 255 0.69 -6.43 4.20
CA ARG A 255 1.08 -5.02 4.08
C ARG A 255 0.57 -4.17 5.25
N HIS A 256 -0.70 -4.31 5.59
CA HIS A 256 -1.37 -3.50 6.62
C HIS A 256 -1.01 -3.98 8.02
N ILE A 257 -1.18 -5.27 8.29
CA ILE A 257 -0.93 -5.81 9.64
C ILE A 257 0.54 -5.65 10.03
N ARG A 258 1.49 -5.84 9.10
CA ARG A 258 2.93 -5.66 9.37
C ARG A 258 3.25 -4.20 9.68
N ALA A 259 2.64 -3.26 8.96
CA ALA A 259 2.85 -1.85 9.21
C ALA A 259 2.36 -1.44 10.60
N ILE A 260 1.15 -1.88 10.98
CA ILE A 260 0.56 -1.57 12.29
C ILE A 260 1.36 -2.23 13.42
N TYR A 261 1.65 -3.54 13.35
CA TYR A 261 2.47 -4.21 14.36
C TYR A 261 3.85 -3.57 14.47
N GLY A 262 4.47 -3.19 13.35
CA GLY A 262 5.74 -2.48 13.35
C GLY A 262 5.68 -1.15 14.10
N ALA A 263 4.60 -0.37 13.89
CA ALA A 263 4.40 0.90 14.59
C ALA A 263 4.11 0.73 16.09
N LEU A 264 3.33 -0.29 16.47
CA LEU A 264 3.11 -0.65 17.88
C LEU A 264 4.42 -1.06 18.56
N CYS A 265 5.22 -1.93 17.92
CA CYS A 265 6.48 -2.42 18.48
C CYS A 265 7.59 -1.36 18.52
N ALA A 266 7.52 -0.31 17.70
CA ALA A 266 8.42 0.82 17.77
C ALA A 266 8.25 1.63 19.08
N GLN A 267 7.12 1.46 19.78
CA GLN A 267 6.85 2.10 21.07
C GLN A 267 6.91 1.04 22.18
N PRO A 268 7.91 1.10 23.08
CA PRO A 268 8.07 0.12 24.15
C PRO A 268 6.80 -0.10 24.99
N ALA A 269 6.05 0.98 25.27
CA ALA A 269 4.81 0.95 26.03
C ALA A 269 3.65 0.18 25.34
N LEU A 270 3.69 0.02 24.01
CA LEU A 270 2.63 -0.65 23.23
C LEU A 270 3.00 -2.09 22.84
N ARG A 271 4.20 -2.56 23.19
CA ARG A 271 4.68 -3.90 22.81
C ARG A 271 3.83 -5.01 23.42
N GLU A 272 3.44 -4.88 24.68
CA GLU A 272 2.59 -5.88 25.34
C GLU A 272 1.22 -5.98 24.68
N LEU A 273 0.61 -4.84 24.36
CA LEU A 273 -0.65 -4.79 23.62
C LEU A 273 -0.53 -5.46 22.24
N ALA A 274 0.58 -5.23 21.52
CA ALA A 274 0.82 -5.91 20.24
C ALA A 274 0.84 -7.44 20.38
N LEU A 275 1.47 -7.97 21.43
CA LEU A 275 1.49 -9.41 21.72
C LEU A 275 0.09 -9.95 22.04
N GLN A 276 -0.70 -9.21 22.84
CA GLN A 276 -2.07 -9.58 23.19
C GLN A 276 -2.98 -9.61 21.95
N ILE A 277 -2.93 -8.58 21.10
CA ILE A 277 -3.70 -8.55 19.85
C ILE A 277 -3.28 -9.70 18.94
N PHE A 278 -1.98 -9.98 18.83
CA PHE A 278 -1.50 -11.07 18.00
C PHE A 278 -1.99 -12.44 18.49
N ALA A 279 -1.96 -12.70 19.80
CA ALA A 279 -2.47 -13.95 20.37
C ALA A 279 -3.94 -14.23 19.99
N GLU A 280 -4.76 -13.18 19.90
CA GLU A 280 -6.16 -13.26 19.50
C GLU A 280 -6.37 -13.39 17.98
N ALA A 281 -5.53 -12.71 17.18
CA ALA A 281 -5.63 -12.70 15.73
C ALA A 281 -4.96 -13.92 15.06
N ARG A 282 -3.99 -14.55 15.73
CA ARG A 282 -3.03 -15.52 15.17
C ARG A 282 -3.66 -16.63 14.34
N GLU A 283 -4.73 -17.23 14.84
CA GLU A 283 -5.40 -18.38 14.19
C GLU A 283 -6.25 -17.98 12.99
N ARG A 284 -6.55 -16.69 12.82
CA ARG A 284 -7.31 -16.15 11.67
C ARG A 284 -6.40 -15.76 10.52
N TYR A 285 -5.11 -15.52 10.78
CA TYR A 285 -4.14 -15.16 9.77
C TYR A 285 -3.73 -16.36 8.93
N HIS A 286 -3.52 -16.12 7.63
CA HIS A 286 -2.86 -17.08 6.77
C HIS A 286 -1.47 -17.46 7.35
N PRO A 287 -1.00 -18.72 7.26
CA PRO A 287 0.28 -19.14 7.83
C PRO A 287 1.49 -18.28 7.43
N ILE A 288 1.52 -17.78 6.20
CA ILE A 288 2.55 -16.84 5.73
C ILE A 288 2.50 -15.53 6.53
N ALA A 289 1.33 -14.91 6.65
CA ALA A 289 1.16 -13.68 7.40
C ALA A 289 1.52 -13.88 8.88
N ARG A 290 1.04 -14.98 9.47
CA ARG A 290 1.37 -15.40 10.83
C ARG A 290 2.87 -15.48 11.06
N ALA A 291 3.60 -16.24 10.23
CA ALA A 291 5.05 -16.40 10.37
C ALA A 291 5.79 -15.06 10.31
N ARG A 292 5.39 -14.16 9.40
CA ARG A 292 6.01 -12.83 9.26
C ARG A 292 5.75 -11.92 10.46
N ILE A 293 4.57 -11.99 11.08
CA ILE A 293 4.29 -11.25 12.30
C ILE A 293 4.99 -11.87 13.50
N GLU A 294 5.10 -13.19 13.58
CA GLU A 294 5.90 -13.86 14.61
C GLU A 294 7.36 -13.40 14.57
N ASP A 295 7.99 -13.39 13.39
CA ASP A 295 9.35 -12.91 13.21
C ASP A 295 9.51 -11.45 13.65
N LEU A 296 8.53 -10.60 13.36
CA LEU A 296 8.52 -9.19 13.76
C LEU A 296 8.39 -9.01 15.28
N LEU A 297 7.60 -9.85 15.94
CA LEU A 297 7.32 -9.79 17.38
C LEU A 297 8.39 -10.49 18.22
N ARG A 298 9.26 -11.30 17.62
CA ARG A 298 10.38 -11.94 18.34
C ARG A 298 11.24 -10.88 19.05
N PRO A 299 11.73 -11.15 20.27
CA PRO A 299 12.72 -10.29 20.90
C PRO A 299 13.94 -10.18 19.99
N LYS A 300 14.41 -8.97 19.69
CA LYS A 300 15.73 -8.81 19.07
C LYS A 300 16.75 -9.35 20.08
N GLY A 301 17.41 -10.46 19.74
CA GLY A 301 18.46 -11.02 20.59
C GLY A 301 19.56 -9.99 20.80
N ARG A 302 20.06 -9.87 22.03
CA ARG A 302 21.35 -9.22 22.29
C ARG A 302 22.42 -10.10 21.63
N SER A 303 22.87 -9.72 20.44
CA SER A 303 24.18 -10.14 19.92
C SER A 303 25.26 -9.31 20.60
#